data_AF-A0A928SR79-F1
#
_entry.id   AF-A0A928SR79-F1
#
_cell.length_a   1.000
_cell.length_b   1.000
_cell.length_c   1.000
_cell.angle_alpha   90.00
_cell.angle_beta   90.00
_cell.angle_gamma   90.00
#
_symmetry.space_group_name_H-M   'P 1'
#
loop_
_entity.id
_entity.type
_entity.pdbx_description
1 polymer ?
#
loop_
_entity_poly.entity_id
_entity_poly.type
_entity_poly.pdbx_seq_one_letter_code
_entity_poly.pdbx_strand_id
1 'polypeptide(L)'
;MGSSFLRKALGLLSVSVLLWSAEAGADAPKPVAVAKAATGAFGERDGIGEDVRAGKPLVIEVFVPLCSDAKGGPCGKHPGAGDPRNLEDNLYWGAVFGANRFLSRRDTGWARVEAGPAESFELERVAFKRSVSGAPWGTIGSVEVYVVLHAIDGDSGGDALERFLEVAARGGSVSVGGASERVHAVGFMGRNPLLKNGRVPEKLELPVAAAGTGIPIFTSMAHARETLGAWVKRSGSREILLPRGPVASEGYVLDAVAQGLARNEAAWSVRKRVAKAYTRWHKVPAPLAEAYFSPAPPKSWSFGADKPLS
;
A
#
# COMPACT_ATOMS: atom_id res chain seq x y z
N MET A 1 33.77 -57.10 61.45
CA MET A 1 33.91 -55.88 62.26
C MET A 1 33.84 -54.71 61.30
N GLY A 2 32.85 -53.84 61.28
CA GLY A 2 31.84 -53.50 62.26
C GLY A 2 31.53 -52.01 62.08
N SER A 3 30.24 -51.66 62.03
CA SER A 3 29.65 -50.37 62.46
C SER A 3 30.11 -49.09 61.73
N SER A 4 29.35 -48.01 61.59
CA SER A 4 27.99 -47.63 62.00
C SER A 4 27.81 -46.17 61.56
N PHE A 5 26.59 -45.82 61.15
CA PHE A 5 25.89 -44.54 61.36
C PHE A 5 26.72 -43.24 61.56
N LEU A 6 26.34 -42.17 60.85
CA LEU A 6 25.47 -41.15 61.46
C LEU A 6 24.89 -40.14 60.46
N ARG A 7 23.65 -39.78 60.78
CA ARG A 7 22.72 -38.82 60.15
C ARG A 7 23.18 -37.36 60.31
N LYS A 8 22.89 -36.52 59.31
CA LYS A 8 22.39 -35.12 59.42
C LYS A 8 21.54 -34.85 58.17
N ALA A 9 20.21 -34.82 58.20
CA ALA A 9 19.26 -33.90 58.85
C ALA A 9 19.13 -32.52 58.16
N LEU A 10 17.97 -32.37 57.53
CA LEU A 10 17.07 -31.20 57.41
C LEU A 10 17.54 -29.88 56.77
N GLY A 11 16.72 -29.43 55.82
CA GLY A 11 16.66 -28.04 55.36
C GLY A 11 15.64 -27.84 54.24
N LEU A 12 14.35 -28.14 54.49
CA LEU A 12 13.23 -27.73 53.64
C LEU A 12 13.13 -26.20 53.66
N LEU A 13 13.36 -25.55 52.50
CA LEU A 13 12.99 -24.15 52.30
C LEU A 13 11.61 -24.09 51.65
N SER A 14 10.64 -23.81 52.51
CA SER A 14 9.26 -23.50 52.19
C SER A 14 9.21 -22.19 51.40
N VAL A 15 8.71 -22.21 50.17
CA VAL A 15 8.40 -20.99 49.42
C VAL A 15 7.00 -20.54 49.86
N SER A 16 6.97 -19.60 50.80
CA SER A 16 5.76 -18.88 51.17
C SER A 16 5.36 -17.95 50.00
N VAL A 17 4.25 -18.29 49.34
CA VAL A 17 3.55 -17.38 48.43
C VAL A 17 2.87 -16.31 49.29
N LEU A 18 3.48 -15.13 49.34
CA LEU A 18 2.82 -13.91 49.82
C LEU A 18 1.89 -13.40 48.72
N LEU A 19 0.60 -13.67 48.89
CA LEU A 19 -0.48 -13.00 48.19
C LEU A 19 -0.51 -11.54 48.63
N TRP A 20 0.00 -10.66 47.77
CA TRP A 20 -0.22 -9.21 47.89
C TRP A 20 -1.55 -8.88 47.19
N SER A 21 -2.58 -8.63 47.99
CA SER A 21 -3.81 -7.99 47.53
C SER A 21 -3.52 -6.51 47.33
N ALA A 22 -3.41 -6.08 46.07
CA ALA A 22 -3.46 -4.66 45.72
C ALA A 22 -4.91 -4.29 45.36
N GLU A 23 -5.50 -3.41 46.16
CA GLU A 23 -6.77 -2.76 45.87
C GLU A 23 -6.63 -1.91 44.59
N ALA A 24 -7.27 -2.35 43.52
CA ALA A 24 -7.34 -1.63 42.26
C ALA A 24 -8.39 -0.52 42.32
N GLY A 25 -7.97 0.67 42.73
CA GLY A 25 -8.71 1.91 42.53
C GLY A 25 -8.58 2.41 41.09
N ALA A 26 -9.74 2.58 40.45
CA ALA A 26 -10.11 3.52 39.37
C ALA A 26 -9.16 3.77 38.17
N ASP A 27 -9.73 3.51 36.98
CA ASP A 27 -9.32 3.97 35.64
C ASP A 27 -8.01 3.44 35.05
N ALA A 28 -8.01 2.11 34.80
CA ALA A 28 -7.28 1.60 33.65
C ALA A 28 -7.92 2.14 32.35
N PRO A 29 -7.16 2.78 31.44
CA PRO A 29 -7.72 3.22 30.16
C PRO A 29 -8.26 2.00 29.42
N LYS A 30 -9.57 2.02 29.14
CA LYS A 30 -10.23 0.99 28.33
C LYS A 30 -9.42 0.78 27.05
N PRO A 31 -9.08 -0.46 26.68
CA PRO A 31 -8.39 -0.72 25.43
C PRO A 31 -9.22 -0.10 24.31
N VAL A 32 -8.64 0.89 23.64
CA VAL A 32 -9.26 1.53 22.48
C VAL A 32 -9.56 0.41 21.50
N ALA A 33 -10.85 0.15 21.28
CA ALA A 33 -11.32 -0.85 20.35
C ALA A 33 -10.66 -0.56 19.00
N VAL A 34 -9.71 -1.41 18.60
CA VAL A 34 -9.15 -1.39 17.26
C VAL A 34 -10.34 -1.63 16.34
N ALA A 35 -10.73 -0.58 15.60
CA ALA A 35 -11.89 -0.61 14.74
C ALA A 35 -11.88 -1.88 13.87
N LYS A 36 -13.00 -2.62 13.89
CA LYS A 36 -13.31 -3.84 13.14
C LYS A 36 -13.31 -3.64 11.60
N ALA A 37 -12.58 -2.66 11.08
CA ALA A 37 -12.79 -2.07 9.77
C ALA A 37 -11.97 -2.69 8.62
N ALA A 38 -11.14 -3.73 8.85
CA ALA A 38 -10.26 -4.25 7.80
C ALA A 38 -10.14 -5.79 7.72
N THR A 39 -11.08 -6.55 8.30
CA THR A 39 -10.98 -8.03 8.34
C THR A 39 -11.68 -8.74 7.18
N GLY A 40 -12.48 -8.03 6.39
CA GLY A 40 -13.23 -8.58 5.25
C GLY A 40 -12.40 -8.69 3.97
N ALA A 41 -12.76 -9.64 3.11
CA ALA A 41 -12.19 -9.79 1.78
C ALA A 41 -12.39 -8.51 0.94
N PHE A 42 -11.52 -8.30 -0.05
CA PHE A 42 -11.50 -7.06 -0.82
C PHE A 42 -12.84 -6.75 -1.52
N GLY A 43 -13.50 -7.77 -2.05
CA GLY A 43 -14.73 -7.70 -2.82
C GLY A 43 -16.04 -7.70 -2.01
N GLU A 44 -15.98 -7.71 -0.67
CA GLU A 44 -17.18 -7.72 0.19
C GLU A 44 -17.98 -6.40 0.17
N ARG A 45 -17.41 -5.34 -0.42
CA ARG A 45 -17.98 -4.00 -0.46
C ARG A 45 -17.90 -3.42 -1.86
N ASP A 46 -18.59 -2.30 -2.03
CA ASP A 46 -18.42 -1.42 -3.19
C ASP A 46 -18.86 -2.07 -4.53
N GLY A 47 -19.68 -3.14 -4.48
CA GLY A 47 -20.17 -3.88 -5.64
C GLY A 47 -19.12 -4.71 -6.39
N ILE A 48 -17.87 -4.73 -5.91
CA ILE A 48 -16.73 -5.35 -6.62
C ILE A 48 -16.94 -6.86 -6.77
N GLY A 49 -17.34 -7.54 -5.68
CA GLY A 49 -17.62 -8.97 -5.73
C GLY A 49 -18.84 -9.33 -6.60
N GLU A 50 -19.78 -8.40 -6.81
CA GLU A 50 -20.92 -8.59 -7.72
C GLU A 50 -20.48 -8.49 -9.18
N ASP A 51 -19.70 -7.47 -9.52
CA ASP A 51 -19.12 -7.29 -10.87
C ASP A 51 -18.30 -8.51 -11.27
N VAL A 52 -17.39 -8.98 -10.39
CA VAL A 52 -16.56 -10.17 -10.67
C VAL A 52 -17.40 -11.44 -10.82
N ARG A 53 -18.42 -11.66 -9.97
CA ARG A 53 -19.33 -12.81 -10.11
C ARG A 53 -20.20 -12.75 -11.34
N ALA A 54 -20.46 -11.55 -11.87
CA ALA A 54 -21.14 -11.35 -13.14
C ALA A 54 -20.19 -11.53 -14.36
N GLY A 55 -18.93 -11.92 -14.14
CA GLY A 55 -17.96 -12.17 -15.20
C GLY A 55 -17.26 -10.91 -15.72
N LYS A 56 -17.44 -9.76 -15.08
CA LYS A 56 -16.68 -8.55 -15.42
C LYS A 56 -15.25 -8.64 -14.89
N PRO A 57 -14.27 -8.03 -15.57
CA PRO A 57 -12.90 -8.05 -15.09
C PRO A 57 -12.72 -7.18 -13.84
N LEU A 58 -11.76 -7.55 -12.99
CA LEU A 58 -11.27 -6.67 -11.94
C LEU A 58 -10.29 -5.65 -12.55
N VAL A 59 -10.54 -4.35 -12.37
CA VAL A 59 -9.71 -3.29 -12.94
C VAL A 59 -9.06 -2.44 -11.86
N ILE A 60 -7.75 -2.29 -11.97
CA ILE A 60 -6.90 -1.48 -11.10
C ILE A 60 -6.26 -0.38 -11.96
N GLU A 61 -6.59 0.87 -11.72
CA GLU A 61 -6.03 2.03 -12.42
C GLU A 61 -4.92 2.67 -11.58
N VAL A 62 -3.78 3.03 -12.16
CA VAL A 62 -2.62 3.52 -11.43
C VAL A 62 -1.98 4.72 -12.12
N PHE A 63 -1.89 5.83 -11.39
CA PHE A 63 -1.20 7.04 -11.83
C PHE A 63 0.25 7.00 -11.37
N VAL A 64 1.18 7.12 -12.33
CA VAL A 64 2.62 7.04 -12.12
C VAL A 64 3.29 8.30 -12.63
N PRO A 65 3.26 9.42 -11.88
CA PRO A 65 4.13 10.55 -12.20
C PRO A 65 5.59 10.11 -12.12
N LEU A 66 6.32 10.34 -13.21
CA LEU A 66 7.72 9.96 -13.34
C LEU A 66 8.59 10.68 -12.31
N CYS A 67 9.74 10.09 -11.98
CA CYS A 67 10.70 10.74 -11.09
C CYS A 67 11.28 11.98 -11.77
N SER A 68 11.38 13.10 -11.04
CA SER A 68 11.92 14.37 -11.54
C SER A 68 13.02 14.86 -10.60
N ASP A 69 14.27 14.91 -11.05
CA ASP A 69 15.36 15.48 -10.24
C ASP A 69 15.09 16.96 -9.92
N ALA A 70 14.47 17.69 -10.85
CA ALA A 70 14.19 19.12 -10.74
C ALA A 70 13.14 19.44 -9.66
N LYS A 71 12.14 18.58 -9.46
CA LYS A 71 11.07 18.76 -8.44
C LYS A 71 11.29 17.89 -7.20
N GLY A 72 12.20 16.93 -7.31
CA GLY A 72 12.33 15.77 -6.44
C GLY A 72 13.58 15.72 -5.58
N GLY A 73 14.66 16.33 -6.05
CA GLY A 73 15.99 15.87 -5.65
C GLY A 73 16.31 14.51 -6.28
N PRO A 74 17.51 13.95 -6.00
CA PRO A 74 18.10 12.91 -6.84
C PRO A 74 17.29 11.61 -6.89
N CYS A 75 16.91 11.19 -8.10
CA CYS A 75 16.26 9.93 -8.46
C CYS A 75 17.25 8.77 -8.65
N GLY A 76 18.47 8.92 -8.15
CA GLY A 76 19.56 7.95 -8.29
C GLY A 76 20.75 8.50 -9.05
N LYS A 77 21.68 7.62 -9.41
CA LYS A 77 22.93 7.98 -10.10
C LYS A 77 22.87 7.85 -11.62
N HIS A 78 21.84 7.17 -12.13
CA HIS A 78 21.69 6.95 -13.57
C HIS A 78 21.09 8.21 -14.22
N PRO A 79 21.68 8.74 -15.31
CA PRO A 79 21.24 10.01 -15.90
C PRO A 79 19.76 10.06 -16.30
N GLY A 80 19.20 8.95 -16.80
CA GLY A 80 17.79 8.88 -17.18
C GLY A 80 16.80 8.64 -16.03
N ALA A 81 17.28 8.34 -14.82
CA ALA A 81 16.40 7.93 -13.72
C ALA A 81 15.53 9.07 -13.18
N GLY A 82 16.00 10.31 -13.28
CA GLY A 82 15.31 11.52 -12.82
C GLY A 82 14.85 12.45 -13.94
N ASP A 83 14.88 12.00 -15.20
CA ASP A 83 14.27 12.72 -16.31
C ASP A 83 12.74 12.51 -16.26
N PRO A 84 11.95 13.59 -16.06
CA PRO A 84 10.50 13.52 -15.86
C PRO A 84 9.72 13.03 -17.10
N ARG A 85 10.38 12.86 -18.25
CA ARG A 85 9.76 12.44 -19.51
C ARG A 85 10.39 11.19 -20.11
N ASN A 86 11.44 10.63 -19.50
CA ASN A 86 12.14 9.45 -20.01
C ASN A 86 11.42 8.13 -19.65
N LEU A 87 10.62 7.59 -20.56
CA LEU A 87 9.91 6.33 -20.35
C LEU A 87 10.82 5.08 -20.27
N GLU A 88 12.05 5.14 -20.78
CA GLU A 88 12.93 3.96 -20.85
C GLU A 88 13.68 3.70 -19.54
N ASP A 89 14.17 4.77 -18.92
CA ASP A 89 15.11 4.69 -17.79
C ASP A 89 14.58 5.30 -16.50
N ASN A 90 13.43 5.98 -16.52
CA ASN A 90 12.93 6.65 -15.32
C ASN A 90 12.71 5.66 -14.18
N LEU A 91 13.11 6.06 -12.97
CA LEU A 91 13.12 5.24 -11.76
C LEU A 91 11.77 4.57 -11.49
N TYR A 92 10.66 5.27 -11.73
CA TYR A 92 9.32 4.79 -11.40
C TYR A 92 8.64 4.01 -12.53
N TRP A 93 9.21 4.00 -13.73
CA TRP A 93 8.57 3.43 -14.93
C TRP A 93 9.41 2.41 -15.68
N GLY A 94 10.47 2.86 -16.34
CA GLY A 94 11.26 2.07 -17.29
C GLY A 94 12.50 1.41 -16.69
N ALA A 95 13.01 1.92 -15.56
CA ALA A 95 14.14 1.35 -14.83
C ALA A 95 13.87 -0.11 -14.40
N VAL A 96 14.91 -0.82 -13.94
CA VAL A 96 14.82 -2.26 -13.61
C VAL A 96 13.65 -2.60 -12.68
N PHE A 97 13.33 -1.74 -11.72
CA PHE A 97 12.18 -1.88 -10.81
C PHE A 97 11.05 -0.90 -11.07
N GLY A 98 11.08 -0.14 -12.16
CA GLY A 98 9.97 0.72 -12.57
C GLY A 98 8.71 -0.09 -12.89
N ALA A 99 7.53 0.53 -12.75
CA ALA A 99 6.24 -0.17 -12.82
C ALA A 99 6.03 -0.93 -14.13
N ASN A 100 6.21 -0.26 -15.27
CA ASN A 100 6.05 -0.85 -16.60
C ASN A 100 7.08 -1.97 -16.83
N ARG A 101 8.36 -1.71 -16.52
CA ARG A 101 9.43 -2.70 -16.68
C ARG A 101 9.20 -3.93 -15.82
N PHE A 102 8.79 -3.75 -14.57
CA PHE A 102 8.62 -4.85 -13.62
C PHE A 102 7.45 -5.76 -14.03
N LEU A 103 6.28 -5.19 -14.35
CA LEU A 103 5.13 -5.98 -14.79
C LEU A 103 5.34 -6.62 -16.17
N SER A 104 6.23 -6.08 -17.00
CA SER A 104 6.62 -6.70 -18.28
C SER A 104 7.49 -7.96 -18.12
N ARG A 105 7.96 -8.29 -16.91
CA ARG A 105 8.79 -9.49 -16.69
C ARG A 105 7.94 -10.75 -16.75
N ARG A 106 8.46 -11.77 -17.43
CA ARG A 106 7.80 -13.07 -17.64
C ARG A 106 7.41 -13.78 -16.34
N ASP A 107 8.21 -13.63 -15.29
CA ASP A 107 8.01 -14.31 -13.99
C ASP A 107 6.90 -13.70 -13.13
N THR A 108 6.36 -12.54 -13.50
CA THR A 108 5.23 -11.93 -12.79
C THR A 108 3.88 -12.53 -13.18
N GLY A 109 3.80 -13.10 -14.38
CA GLY A 109 2.57 -13.68 -14.95
C GLY A 109 1.59 -12.64 -15.51
N TRP A 110 2.02 -11.39 -15.69
CA TRP A 110 1.25 -10.37 -16.40
C TRP A 110 1.59 -10.38 -17.90
N ALA A 111 0.57 -10.19 -18.74
CA ALA A 111 0.72 -9.99 -20.18
C ALA A 111 0.36 -8.55 -20.53
N ARG A 112 1.24 -7.83 -21.24
CA ARG A 112 0.91 -6.51 -21.78
C ARG A 112 -0.12 -6.69 -22.90
N VAL A 113 -1.27 -6.02 -22.81
CA VAL A 113 -2.37 -6.12 -23.78
C VAL A 113 -2.61 -4.82 -24.54
N GLU A 114 -2.24 -3.67 -23.97
CA GLU A 114 -2.35 -2.37 -24.63
C GLU A 114 -1.13 -1.50 -24.32
N ALA A 115 -0.81 -0.63 -25.28
CA ALA A 115 0.24 0.36 -25.21
C ALA A 115 -0.11 1.50 -26.18
N GLY A 116 -0.06 2.74 -25.73
CA GLY A 116 -0.26 3.87 -26.62
C GLY A 116 0.13 5.20 -25.97
N PRO A 117 0.31 6.25 -26.79
CA PRO A 117 0.40 7.60 -26.27
C PRO A 117 -0.89 7.94 -25.52
N ALA A 118 -0.78 8.88 -24.60
CA ALA A 118 -1.91 9.42 -23.88
C ALA A 118 -2.03 10.93 -24.11
N GLU A 119 -3.17 11.48 -23.71
CA GLU A 119 -3.51 12.88 -23.95
C GLU A 119 -3.04 13.76 -22.79
N SER A 120 -2.76 15.05 -23.06
CA SER A 120 -2.33 16.04 -22.07
C SER A 120 -0.96 15.73 -21.41
N PHE A 121 -0.85 15.76 -20.08
CA PHE A 121 0.37 15.50 -19.31
C PHE A 121 0.72 14.00 -19.17
N GLU A 122 -0.11 13.12 -19.71
CA GLU A 122 0.16 11.68 -19.74
C GLU A 122 1.03 11.33 -20.95
N LEU A 123 2.14 10.65 -20.70
CA LEU A 123 3.17 10.31 -21.69
C LEU A 123 2.91 8.96 -22.35
N GLU A 124 2.42 7.99 -21.59
CA GLU A 124 2.14 6.64 -22.06
C GLU A 124 1.06 6.00 -21.19
N ARG A 125 0.10 5.33 -21.83
CA ARG A 125 -0.83 4.42 -21.17
C ARG A 125 -0.48 2.99 -21.52
N VAL A 126 -0.37 2.13 -20.51
CA VAL A 126 -0.15 0.69 -20.71
C VAL A 126 -1.13 -0.12 -19.89
N ALA A 127 -1.63 -1.22 -20.46
CA ALA A 127 -2.49 -2.15 -19.73
C ALA A 127 -1.85 -3.53 -19.68
N PHE A 128 -1.85 -4.11 -18.49
CA PHE A 128 -1.45 -5.48 -18.23
C PHE A 128 -2.66 -6.31 -17.83
N LYS A 129 -2.71 -7.55 -18.32
CA LYS A 129 -3.76 -8.52 -18.04
C LYS A 129 -3.19 -9.75 -17.35
N ARG A 130 -3.98 -10.32 -16.44
CA ARG A 130 -3.72 -11.63 -15.85
C ARG A 130 -5.03 -12.36 -15.56
N SER A 131 -5.05 -13.67 -15.76
CA SER A 131 -6.12 -14.54 -15.29
C SER A 131 -5.73 -15.18 -13.96
N VAL A 132 -6.63 -15.15 -12.99
CA VAL A 132 -6.46 -15.78 -11.67
C VAL A 132 -7.62 -16.72 -11.38
N SER A 133 -7.46 -17.62 -10.40
CA SER A 133 -8.56 -18.49 -9.97
C SER A 133 -9.75 -17.65 -9.48
N GLY A 134 -10.95 -18.03 -9.91
CA GLY A 134 -12.20 -17.44 -9.45
C GLY A 134 -12.67 -17.93 -8.09
N ALA A 135 -12.04 -18.95 -7.52
CA ALA A 135 -12.44 -19.54 -6.24
C ALA A 135 -12.47 -18.52 -5.07
N PRO A 136 -11.49 -17.61 -4.89
CA PRO A 136 -11.54 -16.57 -3.86
C PRO A 136 -12.72 -15.60 -4.03
N TRP A 137 -13.32 -15.56 -5.21
CA TRP A 137 -14.46 -14.71 -5.57
C TRP A 137 -15.79 -15.47 -5.58
N GLY A 138 -15.79 -16.76 -5.21
CA GLY A 138 -16.98 -17.61 -5.26
C GLY A 138 -17.47 -17.91 -6.68
N THR A 139 -16.56 -17.91 -7.66
CA THR A 139 -16.87 -18.22 -9.07
C THR A 139 -16.14 -19.49 -9.52
N ILE A 140 -16.74 -20.18 -10.50
CA ILE A 140 -16.09 -21.28 -11.20
C ILE A 140 -15.26 -20.71 -12.35
N GLY A 141 -14.04 -21.21 -12.54
CA GLY A 141 -13.16 -20.77 -13.62
C GLY A 141 -12.18 -19.69 -13.20
N SER A 142 -11.97 -18.71 -14.07
CA SER A 142 -10.97 -17.65 -13.88
C SER A 142 -11.58 -16.26 -13.86
N VAL A 143 -10.99 -15.37 -13.07
CA VAL A 143 -11.25 -13.94 -13.07
C VAL A 143 -10.15 -13.24 -13.86
N GLU A 144 -10.55 -12.37 -14.80
CA GLU A 144 -9.63 -11.50 -15.51
C GLU A 144 -9.32 -10.28 -14.65
N VAL A 145 -8.05 -9.90 -14.60
CA VAL A 145 -7.55 -8.75 -13.86
C VAL A 145 -6.77 -7.85 -14.80
N TYR A 146 -7.12 -6.57 -14.83
CA TYR A 146 -6.38 -5.53 -15.53
C TYR A 146 -5.68 -4.61 -14.54
N VAL A 147 -4.43 -4.27 -14.86
CA VAL A 147 -3.70 -3.16 -14.25
C VAL A 147 -3.44 -2.16 -15.38
N VAL A 148 -4.08 -1.00 -15.30
CA VAL A 148 -3.91 0.10 -16.26
C VAL A 148 -3.02 1.14 -15.62
N LEU A 149 -1.88 1.42 -16.25
CA LEU A 149 -0.89 2.36 -15.78
C LEU A 149 -0.86 3.59 -16.67
N HIS A 150 -0.78 4.75 -16.04
CA HIS A 150 -0.63 6.06 -16.67
C HIS A 150 0.74 6.61 -16.31
N ALA A 151 1.68 6.62 -17.26
CA ALA A 151 2.94 7.35 -17.10
C ALA A 151 2.66 8.83 -17.27
N ILE A 152 2.90 9.62 -16.23
CA ILE A 152 2.63 11.05 -16.23
C ILE A 152 3.96 11.79 -16.17
N ASP A 153 4.07 12.91 -16.88
CA ASP A 153 5.21 13.83 -16.75
C ASP A 153 5.51 14.08 -15.28
N GLY A 154 6.75 13.81 -14.86
CA GLY A 154 7.18 13.90 -13.46
C GLY A 154 7.03 15.29 -12.85
N ASP A 155 7.00 16.34 -13.68
CA ASP A 155 6.75 17.71 -13.23
C ASP A 155 5.27 18.00 -12.99
N SER A 156 4.37 17.13 -13.47
CA SER A 156 2.91 17.21 -13.32
C SER A 156 2.39 16.33 -12.17
N GLY A 157 3.23 16.03 -11.17
CA GLY A 157 2.85 15.17 -10.04
C GLY A 157 1.68 15.70 -9.20
N GLY A 158 1.45 17.03 -9.19
CA GLY A 158 0.27 17.65 -8.58
C GLY A 158 -1.02 17.30 -9.32
N ASP A 159 -1.01 17.43 -10.65
CA ASP A 159 -2.15 17.10 -11.52
C ASP A 159 -2.47 15.60 -11.47
N ALA A 160 -1.42 14.76 -11.42
CA ALA A 160 -1.55 13.32 -11.22
C ALA A 160 -2.26 12.99 -9.89
N LEU A 161 -1.93 13.72 -8.83
CA LEU A 161 -2.57 13.53 -7.53
C LEU A 161 -4.03 13.97 -7.57
N GLU A 162 -4.33 15.11 -8.18
CA GLU A 162 -5.72 15.59 -8.32
C GLU A 162 -6.58 14.56 -9.06
N ARG A 163 -6.06 14.01 -10.18
CA ARG A 163 -6.76 12.96 -10.94
C ARG A 163 -6.96 11.69 -10.12
N PHE A 164 -5.93 11.25 -9.39
CA PHE A 164 -6.03 10.13 -8.46
C PHE A 164 -7.12 10.34 -7.40
N LEU A 165 -7.16 11.53 -6.79
CA LEU A 165 -8.14 11.87 -5.75
C LEU A 165 -9.57 11.97 -6.31
N GLU A 166 -9.72 12.46 -7.54
CA GLU A 166 -11.01 12.49 -8.24
C GLU A 166 -11.57 11.07 -8.43
N VAL A 167 -10.78 10.17 -9.03
CA VAL A 167 -11.16 8.77 -9.24
C VAL A 167 -11.39 8.07 -7.90
N ALA A 168 -10.56 8.33 -6.89
CA ALA A 168 -10.72 7.75 -5.55
C ALA A 168 -12.04 8.15 -4.88
N ALA A 169 -12.49 9.39 -5.07
CA ALA A 169 -13.69 9.91 -4.43
C ALA A 169 -14.99 9.55 -5.19
N ARG A 170 -14.92 9.39 -6.52
CA ARG A 170 -16.12 9.25 -7.37
C ARG A 170 -16.20 7.92 -8.11
N GLY A 171 -15.14 7.12 -8.07
CA GLY A 171 -14.95 6.03 -9.02
C GLY A 171 -14.60 6.55 -10.41
N GLY A 172 -14.51 5.63 -11.35
CA GLY A 172 -14.22 5.96 -12.74
C GLY A 172 -14.45 4.75 -13.65
N SER A 173 -14.25 4.97 -14.94
CA SER A 173 -14.18 3.91 -15.94
C SER A 173 -12.98 4.15 -16.84
N VAL A 174 -12.40 3.07 -17.35
CA VAL A 174 -11.24 3.10 -18.24
C VAL A 174 -11.46 2.15 -19.40
N SER A 175 -11.03 2.56 -20.60
CA SER A 175 -11.09 1.71 -21.78
C SER A 175 -9.95 0.67 -21.73
N VAL A 176 -10.30 -0.61 -21.67
CA VAL A 176 -9.34 -1.72 -21.70
C VAL A 176 -10.00 -2.98 -22.26
N GLY A 177 -9.26 -3.78 -23.02
CA GLY A 177 -9.78 -5.00 -23.65
C GLY A 177 -10.86 -4.71 -24.71
N GLY A 178 -10.90 -3.50 -25.26
CA GLY A 178 -11.92 -3.07 -26.23
C GLY A 178 -13.26 -2.67 -25.62
N ALA A 179 -13.38 -2.58 -24.29
CA ALA A 179 -14.59 -2.16 -23.58
C ALA A 179 -14.29 -1.02 -22.58
N SER A 180 -15.33 -0.27 -22.20
CA SER A 180 -15.26 0.67 -21.09
C SER A 180 -15.57 -0.06 -19.79
N GLU A 181 -14.55 -0.27 -18.95
CA GLU A 181 -14.65 -1.05 -17.72
C GLU A 181 -14.66 -0.15 -16.49
N ARG A 182 -15.38 -0.57 -15.45
CA ARG A 182 -15.42 0.13 -14.16
C ARG A 182 -14.07 -0.03 -13.44
N VAL A 183 -13.58 1.05 -12.85
CA VAL A 183 -12.40 1.04 -11.97
C VAL A 183 -12.80 0.55 -10.58
N HIS A 184 -12.15 -0.51 -10.10
CA HIS A 184 -12.46 -1.15 -8.81
C HIS A 184 -11.47 -0.80 -7.71
N ALA A 185 -10.26 -0.38 -8.07
CA ALA A 185 -9.29 0.21 -7.17
C ALA A 185 -8.41 1.20 -7.92
N VAL A 186 -7.98 2.26 -7.24
CA VAL A 186 -7.08 3.26 -7.82
C VAL A 186 -5.78 3.38 -7.02
N GLY A 187 -4.67 3.52 -7.75
CA GLY A 187 -3.31 3.58 -7.23
C GLY A 187 -2.62 4.89 -7.56
N PHE A 188 -1.74 5.35 -6.67
CA PHE A 188 -0.76 6.40 -6.96
C PHE A 188 0.65 5.93 -6.62
N MET A 189 1.58 6.05 -7.56
CA MET A 189 2.97 5.64 -7.39
C MET A 189 3.93 6.71 -7.84
N GLY A 190 4.76 7.18 -6.91
CA GLY A 190 5.79 8.17 -7.20
C GLY A 190 6.12 8.95 -5.95
N ARG A 191 6.78 10.09 -6.15
CA ARG A 191 7.03 11.06 -5.08
C ARG A 191 5.70 11.53 -4.50
N ASN A 192 5.66 11.75 -3.18
CA ASN A 192 4.52 12.39 -2.54
C ASN A 192 4.56 13.91 -2.80
N PRO A 193 3.65 14.48 -3.63
CA PRO A 193 3.65 15.91 -3.94
C PRO A 193 3.20 16.78 -2.76
N LEU A 194 2.63 16.18 -1.72
CA LEU A 194 2.15 16.88 -0.53
C LEU A 194 3.27 17.17 0.48
N LEU A 195 4.45 16.56 0.31
CA LEU A 195 5.59 16.83 1.17
C LEU A 195 6.29 18.12 0.75
N LYS A 196 6.52 19.02 1.71
CA LYS A 196 7.34 20.22 1.53
C LYS A 196 8.67 20.00 2.23
N ASN A 197 9.77 20.08 1.48
CA ASN A 197 11.13 19.80 2.00
C ASN A 197 11.24 18.45 2.73
N GLY A 198 10.57 17.41 2.20
CA GLY A 198 10.55 16.07 2.79
C GLY A 198 9.69 15.94 4.06
N ARG A 199 8.88 16.95 4.39
CA ARG A 199 8.06 16.97 5.61
C ARG A 199 6.58 17.12 5.28
N VAL A 200 5.74 16.54 6.14
CA VAL A 200 4.29 16.75 6.12
C VAL A 200 4.02 18.19 6.56
N PRO A 201 3.39 19.03 5.72
CA PRO A 201 3.00 20.38 6.12
C PRO A 201 1.97 20.36 7.25
N GLU A 202 1.98 21.37 8.11
CA GLU A 202 0.98 21.54 9.17
C GLU A 202 -0.45 21.65 8.62
N LYS A 203 -0.59 22.34 7.47
CA LYS A 203 -1.85 22.48 6.74
C LYS A 203 -1.71 21.89 5.35
N LEU A 204 -2.60 20.96 5.04
CA LEU A 204 -2.76 20.37 3.71
C LEU A 204 -4.03 20.92 3.05
N GLU A 205 -3.87 21.38 1.81
CA GLU A 205 -4.98 21.80 0.97
C GLU A 205 -5.22 20.70 -0.05
N LEU A 206 -6.28 19.94 0.18
CA LEU A 206 -6.72 18.85 -0.68
C LEU A 206 -8.14 19.16 -1.15
N PRO A 207 -8.53 18.72 -2.35
CA PRO A 207 -9.88 18.94 -2.86
C PRO A 207 -10.91 18.41 -1.85
N VAL A 208 -11.98 19.17 -1.67
CA VAL A 208 -13.11 18.75 -0.82
C VAL A 208 -13.73 17.53 -1.48
N ALA A 209 -13.58 16.37 -0.86
CA ALA A 209 -14.25 15.18 -1.33
C ALA A 209 -15.76 15.33 -1.09
N ALA A 210 -16.56 15.08 -2.13
CA ALA A 210 -17.99 14.88 -1.94
C ALA A 210 -18.19 13.67 -1.01
N ALA A 211 -19.11 13.77 -0.06
CA ALA A 211 -19.41 12.65 0.82
C ALA A 211 -20.18 11.57 0.04
N GLY A 212 -19.54 10.42 -0.24
CA GLY A 212 -20.22 9.21 -0.70
C GLY A 212 -19.52 8.43 -1.83
N THR A 213 -19.51 7.10 -1.68
CA THR A 213 -19.10 6.05 -2.66
C THR A 213 -17.66 6.04 -3.16
N GLY A 214 -16.71 6.63 -2.42
CA GLY A 214 -15.29 6.49 -2.73
C GLY A 214 -14.87 5.01 -2.90
N ILE A 215 -13.97 4.76 -3.85
CA ILE A 215 -13.50 3.40 -4.15
C ILE A 215 -12.26 3.05 -3.30
N PRO A 216 -11.83 1.78 -3.30
CA PRO A 216 -10.58 1.36 -2.69
C PRO A 216 -9.35 2.07 -3.29
N ILE A 217 -8.43 2.48 -2.42
CA ILE A 217 -7.20 3.15 -2.83
C ILE A 217 -5.95 2.47 -2.27
N PHE A 218 -4.86 2.58 -3.01
CA PHE A 218 -3.52 2.28 -2.52
C PHE A 218 -2.51 3.32 -3.02
N THR A 219 -1.39 3.43 -2.33
CA THR A 219 -0.29 4.28 -2.78
C THR A 219 1.05 3.61 -2.53
N SER A 220 2.04 3.99 -3.33
CA SER A 220 3.47 3.70 -3.08
C SER A 220 4.22 5.02 -3.06
N MET A 221 3.85 5.92 -2.14
CA MET A 221 4.51 7.20 -1.91
C MET A 221 4.83 7.36 -0.42
N ALA A 222 5.91 8.07 -0.11
CA ALA A 222 6.36 8.26 1.26
C ALA A 222 5.33 9.03 2.10
N HIS A 223 5.13 8.63 3.36
CA HIS A 223 4.23 9.32 4.32
C HIS A 223 2.80 9.56 3.79
N ALA A 224 2.30 8.66 2.94
CA ALA A 224 0.96 8.76 2.36
C ALA A 224 -0.13 8.75 3.44
N ARG A 225 0.08 8.03 4.54
CA ARG A 225 -0.93 7.95 5.60
C ARG A 225 -1.10 9.26 6.36
N GLU A 226 0.01 9.92 6.65
CA GLU A 226 0.04 11.21 7.32
C GLU A 226 -0.55 12.32 6.43
N THR A 227 -0.31 12.22 5.12
CA THR A 227 -0.77 13.22 4.14
C THR A 227 -2.20 13.00 3.63
N LEU A 228 -2.63 11.76 3.41
CA LEU A 228 -3.94 11.45 2.83
C LEU A 228 -4.95 10.89 3.84
N GLY A 229 -4.54 10.36 5.00
CA GLY A 229 -5.43 9.59 5.87
C GLY A 229 -6.71 10.33 6.29
N ALA A 230 -6.60 11.63 6.57
CA ALA A 230 -7.76 12.47 6.90
C ALA A 230 -8.68 12.69 5.69
N TRP A 231 -8.11 12.85 4.50
CA TRP A 231 -8.88 13.00 3.25
C TRP A 231 -9.63 11.71 2.91
N VAL A 232 -8.97 10.56 3.00
CA VAL A 232 -9.54 9.23 2.71
C VAL A 232 -10.75 8.95 3.61
N LYS A 233 -10.65 9.31 4.89
CA LYS A 233 -11.78 9.18 5.82
C LYS A 233 -12.96 10.06 5.42
N ARG A 234 -12.71 11.29 4.94
CA ARG A 234 -13.78 12.24 4.54
C ARG A 234 -14.39 11.91 3.19
N SER A 235 -13.61 11.38 2.24
CA SER A 235 -14.08 11.00 0.91
C SER A 235 -14.93 9.74 0.91
N GLY A 236 -14.83 8.93 1.96
CA GLY A 236 -15.44 7.59 2.01
C GLY A 236 -14.66 6.54 1.21
N SER A 237 -13.51 6.90 0.65
CA SER A 237 -12.60 5.96 -0.01
C SER A 237 -12.07 4.93 1.00
N ARG A 238 -11.81 3.71 0.53
CA ARG A 238 -11.36 2.62 1.40
C ARG A 238 -9.86 2.42 1.32
N GLU A 239 -9.20 2.50 2.46
CA GLU A 239 -7.75 2.34 2.53
C GLU A 239 -7.29 0.88 2.36
N ILE A 240 -6.67 0.55 1.22
CA ILE A 240 -5.94 -0.71 1.04
C ILE A 240 -4.52 -0.57 1.57
N LEU A 241 -3.78 0.45 1.11
CA LEU A 241 -2.38 0.67 1.48
C LEU A 241 -2.04 2.17 1.48
N LEU A 242 -1.75 2.72 2.66
CA LEU A 242 -1.12 4.03 2.80
C LEU A 242 0.17 3.86 3.61
N PRO A 243 1.34 3.94 2.96
CA PRO A 243 2.61 3.86 3.65
C PRO A 243 2.79 5.01 4.66
N ARG A 244 3.48 4.71 5.77
CA ARG A 244 3.87 5.69 6.81
C ARG A 244 5.34 6.11 6.73
N GLY A 245 6.18 5.28 6.10
CA GLY A 245 7.63 5.48 6.04
C GLY A 245 8.13 6.02 4.70
N PRO A 246 9.45 6.22 4.58
CA PRO A 246 10.11 6.39 3.29
C PRO A 246 10.05 5.06 2.54
N VAL A 247 9.12 4.97 1.60
CA VAL A 247 8.96 3.80 0.74
C VAL A 247 9.35 4.15 -0.69
N ALA A 248 10.04 3.24 -1.38
CA ALA A 248 10.28 3.41 -2.80
C ALA A 248 9.01 3.11 -3.62
N SER A 249 8.85 3.88 -4.69
CA SER A 249 7.76 3.76 -5.66
C SER A 249 8.16 2.79 -6.77
N GLU A 250 8.21 1.50 -6.45
CA GLU A 250 8.72 0.47 -7.36
C GLU A 250 7.65 -0.58 -7.73
N GLY A 251 7.79 -1.16 -8.92
CA GLY A 251 6.84 -2.07 -9.53
C GLY A 251 6.58 -3.36 -8.77
N TYR A 252 7.50 -3.82 -7.91
CA TYR A 252 7.21 -4.99 -7.06
C TYR A 252 6.23 -4.66 -5.92
N VAL A 253 6.11 -3.40 -5.50
CA VAL A 253 5.07 -2.97 -4.55
C VAL A 253 3.72 -3.04 -5.23
N LEU A 254 3.64 -2.52 -6.45
CA LEU A 254 2.44 -2.60 -7.28
C LEU A 254 2.02 -4.04 -7.56
N ASP A 255 2.93 -4.88 -8.02
CA ASP A 255 2.66 -6.29 -8.28
C ASP A 255 2.15 -7.00 -7.01
N ALA A 256 2.75 -6.72 -5.85
CA ALA A 256 2.28 -7.22 -4.58
C ALA A 256 0.85 -6.77 -4.25
N VAL A 257 0.51 -5.48 -4.45
CA VAL A 257 -0.87 -5.00 -4.26
C VAL A 257 -1.82 -5.68 -5.24
N ALA A 258 -1.54 -5.64 -6.53
CA ALA A 258 -2.39 -6.17 -7.59
C ALA A 258 -2.66 -7.67 -7.40
N GLN A 259 -1.64 -8.45 -7.02
CA GLN A 259 -1.82 -9.87 -6.70
C GLN A 259 -2.68 -10.12 -5.47
N GLY A 260 -2.58 -9.26 -4.45
CA GLY A 260 -3.42 -9.37 -3.26
C GLY A 260 -4.89 -9.10 -3.60
N LEU A 261 -5.15 -8.00 -4.31
CA LEU A 261 -6.49 -7.64 -4.78
C LEU A 261 -7.09 -8.72 -5.68
N ALA A 262 -6.31 -9.25 -6.64
CA ALA A 262 -6.72 -10.34 -7.53
C ALA A 262 -7.13 -11.61 -6.77
N ARG A 263 -6.55 -11.87 -5.60
CA ARG A 263 -6.87 -13.01 -4.73
C ARG A 263 -7.99 -12.72 -3.73
N ASN A 264 -8.68 -11.60 -3.91
CA ASN A 264 -9.72 -11.12 -3.01
C ASN A 264 -9.22 -10.95 -1.56
N GLU A 265 -7.93 -10.68 -1.36
CA GLU A 265 -7.33 -10.59 -0.02
C GLU A 265 -7.86 -9.38 0.76
N ALA A 266 -8.11 -9.57 2.06
CA ALA A 266 -8.37 -8.44 2.95
C ALA A 266 -7.19 -7.45 2.96
N ALA A 267 -7.46 -6.17 3.24
CA ALA A 267 -6.44 -5.12 3.21
C ALA A 267 -5.21 -5.42 4.09
N TRP A 268 -5.40 -6.08 5.24
CA TRP A 268 -4.28 -6.50 6.09
C TRP A 268 -3.37 -7.53 5.41
N SER A 269 -3.94 -8.46 4.64
CA SER A 269 -3.19 -9.48 3.91
C SER A 269 -2.40 -8.86 2.77
N VAL A 270 -3.02 -7.90 2.06
CA VAL A 270 -2.35 -7.10 1.02
C VAL A 270 -1.14 -6.38 1.59
N ARG A 271 -1.27 -5.73 2.76
CA ARG A 271 -0.15 -5.04 3.44
C ARG A 271 0.98 -5.98 3.82
N LYS A 272 0.68 -7.17 4.36
CA LYS A 272 1.71 -8.19 4.67
C LYS A 272 2.42 -8.68 3.41
N ARG A 273 1.68 -8.87 2.32
CA ARG A 273 2.23 -9.23 1.01
C ARG A 273 3.20 -8.17 0.50
N VAL A 274 2.82 -6.89 0.61
CA VAL A 274 3.67 -5.75 0.25
C VAL A 274 4.91 -5.70 1.14
N ALA A 275 4.77 -5.79 2.46
CA ALA A 275 5.91 -5.79 3.39
C ALA A 275 6.91 -6.92 3.09
N LYS A 276 6.42 -8.12 2.75
CA LYS A 276 7.26 -9.26 2.33
C LYS A 276 7.98 -8.98 1.01
N ALA A 277 7.29 -8.43 0.01
CA ALA A 277 7.91 -8.05 -1.26
C ALA A 277 8.99 -6.98 -1.03
N TYR A 278 8.68 -5.95 -0.25
CA TYR A 278 9.60 -4.87 0.10
C TYR A 278 10.85 -5.40 0.82
N THR A 279 10.69 -6.25 1.84
CA THR A 279 11.81 -6.94 2.53
C THR A 279 12.72 -7.67 1.53
N ARG A 280 12.13 -8.41 0.58
CA ARG A 280 12.86 -9.20 -0.42
C ARG A 280 13.69 -8.33 -1.35
N TRP A 281 13.12 -7.25 -1.87
CA TRP A 281 13.74 -6.43 -2.91
C TRP A 281 14.63 -5.35 -2.33
N HIS A 282 14.16 -4.63 -1.30
CA HIS A 282 14.89 -3.55 -0.66
C HIS A 282 15.89 -3.97 0.41
N LYS A 283 15.90 -5.25 0.80
CA LYS A 283 16.85 -5.81 1.78
C LYS A 283 16.78 -5.13 3.15
N VAL A 284 15.61 -4.61 3.52
CA VAL A 284 15.35 -4.10 4.87
C VAL A 284 14.85 -5.21 5.80
N PRO A 285 15.02 -5.10 7.12
CA PRO A 285 14.45 -6.06 8.07
C PRO A 285 12.92 -6.11 7.97
N ALA A 286 12.34 -7.31 8.08
CA ALA A 286 10.89 -7.51 7.99
C ALA A 286 10.07 -6.64 8.96
N PRO A 287 10.46 -6.47 10.25
CA PRO A 287 9.72 -5.60 11.16
C PRO A 287 9.68 -4.13 10.71
N LEU A 288 10.73 -3.66 10.02
CA LEU A 288 10.76 -2.29 9.49
C LEU A 288 9.82 -2.14 8.29
N ALA A 289 9.84 -3.09 7.36
CA ALA A 289 8.88 -3.10 6.25
C ALA A 289 7.43 -3.19 6.75
N GLU A 290 7.15 -4.03 7.74
CA GLU A 290 5.82 -4.13 8.36
C GLU A 290 5.40 -2.81 9.01
N ALA A 291 6.30 -2.12 9.69
CA ALA A 291 6.04 -0.80 10.26
C ALA A 291 5.66 0.23 9.17
N TYR A 292 6.34 0.21 8.03
CA TYR A 292 6.05 1.13 6.92
C TYR A 292 4.66 0.94 6.32
N PHE A 293 4.15 -0.29 6.29
CA PHE A 293 2.85 -0.62 5.67
C PHE A 293 1.74 -0.90 6.68
N SER A 294 1.99 -0.66 7.98
CA SER A 294 1.00 -0.85 9.05
C SER A 294 0.02 0.32 9.15
N PRO A 295 -1.27 0.06 9.44
CA PRO A 295 -2.21 1.15 9.71
C PRO A 295 -1.92 1.88 11.03
N ALA A 296 -1.36 1.19 12.01
CA ALA A 296 -1.01 1.75 13.30
C ALA A 296 0.50 1.99 13.36
N PRO A 297 0.96 3.12 13.93
CA PRO A 297 2.38 3.28 14.19
C PRO A 297 2.86 2.17 15.15
N PRO A 298 4.12 1.70 15.04
CA PRO A 298 4.73 0.88 16.08
C PRO A 298 4.64 1.60 17.43
N LYS A 299 4.44 0.86 18.52
CA LYS A 299 4.41 1.45 19.88
C LYS A 299 5.70 2.23 20.22
N SER A 300 6.81 1.93 19.55
CA SER A 300 8.11 2.58 19.71
C SER A 300 8.31 3.85 18.86
N TRP A 301 7.39 4.17 17.93
CA TRP A 301 7.43 5.41 17.15
C TRP A 301 6.63 6.49 17.87
N SER A 302 7.27 7.20 18.79
CA SER A 302 6.78 8.49 19.26
C SER A 302 7.15 9.57 18.24
N PHE A 303 6.18 10.00 17.44
CA PHE A 303 6.32 11.25 16.69
C PHE A 303 6.20 12.41 17.70
N GLY A 304 7.31 12.74 18.35
CA GLY A 304 7.45 14.06 18.95
C GLY A 304 7.47 15.09 17.82
N ALA A 305 6.73 16.20 17.98
CA ALA A 305 6.58 17.23 16.96
C ALA A 305 7.91 17.84 16.44
N ASP A 306 9.05 17.55 17.08
CA ASP A 306 10.30 18.28 16.88
C ASP A 306 11.54 17.44 16.53
N LYS A 307 11.42 16.18 16.09
CA LYS A 307 12.61 15.42 15.65
C LYS A 307 12.74 15.33 14.12
N PRO A 308 13.85 15.79 13.53
CA PRO A 308 14.11 15.60 12.11
C PRO A 308 14.19 14.10 11.79
N LEU A 309 13.53 13.70 10.71
CA LEU A 309 13.67 12.36 10.14
C LEU A 309 15.03 12.32 9.44
N SER A 310 15.99 11.59 10.01
CA SER A 310 17.27 11.23 9.39
C SER A 310 17.11 10.12 8.37
#